data_AF-T1A6E3-F1
#
_entry.id   AF-T1A6E3-F1
#
_cell.length_a   1.000
_cell.length_b   1.000
_cell.length_c   1.000
_cell.angle_alpha   90.00
_cell.angle_beta   90.00
_cell.angle_gamma   90.00
#
_symmetry.space_group_name_H-M   'P 1'
#
loop_
_entity.id
_entity.type
_entity.pdbx_description
1 polymer ?
#
loop_
_entity_poly.entity_id
_entity_poly.type
_entity_poly.pdbx_seq_one_letter_code
_entity_poly.pdbx_strand_id
1 'polypeptide(L)'
;KNGGTELLQAFWQELQKRNLYEVIAITYSGCIGPCDQGPNVLVYPEGTLYSKVSPGDIGEIFDSHLLGDQPVERLLAPKDIWN
;
A
#
# COMPACT_ATOMS: atom_id res chain seq x y z
N LYS A 1 -2.87 10.94 -14.93
CA LYS A 1 -1.84 11.46 -14.00
C LYS A 1 -2.00 10.63 -12.73
N ASN A 2 -1.16 9.61 -12.58
CA ASN A 2 -1.44 8.49 -11.69
C ASN A 2 -1.09 8.92 -10.25
N GLY A 3 -2.07 8.89 -9.34
CA GLY A 3 -2.05 9.50 -8.00
C GLY A 3 -1.04 8.93 -7.00
N GLY A 4 0.10 8.39 -7.45
CA GLY A 4 1.13 7.81 -6.60
C GLY A 4 1.77 8.81 -5.64
N THR A 5 1.93 10.08 -6.03
CA THR A 5 2.46 11.12 -5.13
C THR A 5 1.50 11.43 -3.98
N GLU A 6 0.22 11.58 -4.27
CA GLU A 6 -0.81 11.82 -3.25
C GLU A 6 -0.93 10.63 -2.30
N LEU A 7 -0.90 9.42 -2.85
CA LEU A 7 -0.92 8.20 -2.05
C LEU A 7 0.31 8.11 -1.12
N LEU A 8 1.51 8.36 -1.65
CA LEU A 8 2.75 8.35 -0.86
C LEU A 8 2.70 9.37 0.29
N GLN A 9 2.21 10.58 0.02
CA GLN A 9 2.03 11.61 1.05
C GLN A 9 1.05 11.15 2.14
N ALA A 10 -0.07 10.57 1.76
CA ALA A 10 -1.05 10.07 2.72
C ALA A 10 -0.50 8.90 3.56
N PHE A 11 0.33 8.02 2.98
CA PHE A 11 1.05 6.98 3.72
C PHE A 11 2.01 7.57 4.77
N TRP A 12 2.80 8.59 4.41
CA TRP A 12 3.68 9.26 5.37
C TRP A 12 2.93 10.02 6.46
N GLN A 13 1.80 10.65 6.13
CA GLN A 13 0.96 11.33 7.11
C GLN A 13 0.38 10.34 8.13
N GLU A 14 -0.11 9.18 7.67
CA GLU A 14 -0.68 8.17 8.56
C GLU A 14 0.42 7.51 9.43
N LEU A 15 1.60 7.26 8.86
CA LEU A 15 2.78 6.81 9.60
C LEU A 15 3.16 7.79 10.72
N GLN A 16 3.18 9.09 10.40
CA GLN A 16 3.50 10.16 11.33
C GLN A 16 2.49 10.25 12.47
N LYS A 17 1.21 10.27 12.12
CA LYS A 17 0.10 10.37 13.06
C LYS A 17 0.11 9.23 14.08
N ARG A 18 0.56 8.04 13.65
CA ARG A 18 0.62 6.82 14.49
C ARG A 18 1.97 6.61 15.18
N ASN A 19 2.98 7.44 14.87
CA ASN A 19 4.35 7.33 15.39
C ASN A 19 4.99 5.94 15.13
N LEU A 20 4.81 5.40 13.92
CA LEU A 20 5.23 4.03 13.55
C LEU A 20 6.56 3.97 12.80
N TYR A 21 7.38 5.02 12.87
CA TYR A 21 8.63 5.14 12.12
C TYR A 21 9.68 4.07 12.43
N GLU A 22 9.62 3.46 13.62
CA GLU A 22 10.57 2.42 14.03
C GLU A 22 10.18 1.03 13.55
N VAL A 23 8.92 0.84 13.12
CA VAL A 23 8.36 -0.47 12.77
C VAL A 23 7.98 -0.60 11.29
N ILE A 24 7.61 0.51 10.64
CA ILE A 24 7.16 0.51 9.24
C ILE A 24 8.02 1.47 8.43
N ALA A 25 8.59 0.98 7.34
CA ALA A 25 9.31 1.77 6.35
C ALA A 25 8.44 1.97 5.10
N ILE A 26 8.32 3.21 4.63
CA ILE A 26 7.61 3.55 3.39
C ILE A 26 8.63 4.08 2.39
N THR A 27 8.72 3.44 1.22
CA THR A 27 9.64 3.81 0.16
C THR A 27 8.90 4.01 -1.15
N TYR A 28 9.24 5.06 -1.88
CA TYR A 28 8.78 5.25 -3.25
C TYR A 28 9.48 4.23 -4.17
N SER A 29 8.72 3.60 -5.06
CA SER A 29 9.26 2.78 -6.15
C SER A 29 8.77 3.28 -7.51
N GLY A 30 9.55 3.00 -8.57
CA GLY A 30 9.15 3.27 -9.95
C GLY A 30 8.05 2.31 -10.44
N CYS A 31 7.88 2.13 -11.77
CA CYS A 31 6.91 1.13 -12.26
C CYS A 31 7.37 -0.27 -11.81
N ILE A 32 6.50 -0.96 -11.09
CA ILE A 32 6.70 -2.33 -10.58
C ILE A 32 5.99 -3.39 -11.45
N GLY A 33 5.60 -3.03 -12.67
CA GLY A 33 4.98 -3.95 -13.63
C GLY A 33 3.56 -3.53 -14.03
N PRO A 34 2.52 -3.85 -13.23
CA PRO A 34 1.11 -3.65 -13.61
C PRO A 34 0.69 -2.19 -13.53
N CYS A 35 1.21 -1.40 -14.46
CA CYS A 35 1.02 0.05 -14.53
C CYS A 35 -0.46 0.41 -14.89
N ASP A 36 -1.22 -0.50 -15.52
CA ASP A 36 -2.66 -0.33 -15.84
C ASP A 36 -3.59 -0.46 -14.62
N GLN A 37 -3.09 -0.97 -13.49
CA GLN A 37 -3.86 -1.13 -12.25
C GLN A 37 -3.42 -0.20 -11.11
N GLY A 38 -2.58 0.79 -11.44
CA GLY A 38 -2.08 1.76 -10.47
C GLY A 38 -3.19 2.68 -9.93
N PRO A 39 -3.00 3.29 -8.74
CA PRO A 39 -1.82 3.21 -7.87
C PRO A 39 -1.65 1.84 -7.21
N ASN A 40 -0.42 1.33 -7.17
CA ASN A 40 -0.09 0.04 -6.57
C ASN A 40 0.76 0.24 -5.30
N VAL A 41 0.57 -0.63 -4.32
CA VAL A 41 1.34 -0.67 -3.06
C VAL A 41 1.80 -2.10 -2.83
N LEU A 42 3.11 -2.29 -2.67
CA LEU A 42 3.70 -3.59 -2.36
C LEU A 42 4.12 -3.63 -0.89
N VAL A 43 3.67 -4.63 -0.16
CA VAL A 43 3.98 -4.84 1.26
C VAL A 43 4.87 -6.08 1.41
N TYR A 44 5.90 -5.95 2.24
CA TYR A 44 6.84 -7.00 2.61
C TYR A 44 6.77 -7.26 4.12
N PRO A 45 7.11 -8.47 4.59
CA PRO A 45 7.76 -9.59 3.87
C PRO A 45 6.84 -10.49 3.01
N GLU A 46 5.52 -10.35 3.12
CA GLU A 46 4.53 -11.25 2.51
C GLU A 46 4.55 -11.20 0.97
N GLY A 47 5.03 -10.08 0.40
CA GLY A 47 4.97 -9.84 -1.03
C GLY A 47 3.56 -9.49 -1.50
N THR A 48 2.70 -8.94 -0.63
CA THR A 48 1.31 -8.61 -0.96
C THR A 48 1.24 -7.34 -1.81
N LEU A 49 0.71 -7.44 -3.04
CA LEU A 49 0.42 -6.27 -3.88
C LEU A 49 -1.04 -5.85 -3.74
N TYR A 50 -1.22 -4.58 -3.40
CA TYR A 50 -2.49 -3.88 -3.51
C TYR A 50 -2.54 -3.06 -4.79
N SER A 51 -3.69 -3.06 -5.45
CA SER A 51 -3.95 -2.31 -6.68
C SER A 51 -5.14 -1.37 -6.52
N LYS A 52 -5.18 -0.31 -7.33
CA LYS A 52 -6.23 0.73 -7.30
C LYS A 52 -6.42 1.36 -5.91
N VAL A 53 -5.34 1.50 -5.14
CA VAL A 53 -5.40 2.02 -3.77
C VAL A 53 -5.73 3.51 -3.79
N SER A 54 -6.64 3.92 -2.91
CA SER A 54 -6.99 5.32 -2.66
C SER A 54 -6.48 5.79 -1.29
N PRO A 55 -6.34 7.12 -1.06
CA PRO A 55 -5.95 7.64 0.25
C PRO A 55 -6.87 7.21 1.41
N GLY A 56 -8.16 6.98 1.13
CA GLY A 56 -9.12 6.51 2.15
C GLY A 56 -8.87 5.08 2.62
N ASP A 57 -8.16 4.27 1.84
CA ASP A 57 -7.88 2.87 2.16
C ASP A 57 -6.67 2.71 3.11
N ILE A 58 -5.84 3.74 3.22
CA ILE A 58 -4.56 3.65 3.93
C ILE A 58 -4.76 3.30 5.41
N GLY A 59 -5.76 3.90 6.07
CA GLY A 59 -6.06 3.58 7.46
C GLY A 59 -6.35 2.08 7.65
N GLU A 60 -7.17 1.49 6.78
CA GLU A 60 -7.50 0.07 6.83
C GLU A 60 -6.28 -0.82 6.54
N ILE A 61 -5.40 -0.42 5.62
CA ILE A 61 -4.13 -1.13 5.34
C ILE A 61 -3.23 -1.12 6.58
N PHE A 62 -3.14 0.00 7.30
CA PHE A 62 -2.37 0.06 8.54
C PHE A 62 -2.98 -0.82 9.64
N ASP A 63 -4.28 -0.68 9.88
CA ASP A 63 -4.98 -1.35 10.97
C ASP A 63 -5.09 -2.86 10.75
N SER A 64 -5.52 -3.27 9.56
CA SER A 64 -5.77 -4.69 9.24
C SER A 64 -4.48 -5.41 8.89
N HIS A 65 -3.67 -4.86 7.98
CA HIS A 65 -2.53 -5.58 7.43
C HIS A 65 -1.25 -5.32 8.20
N LEU A 66 -0.78 -4.06 8.25
CA LEU A 66 0.54 -3.75 8.82
C LEU A 66 0.63 -3.98 10.33
N LEU A 67 -0.48 -3.81 11.07
CA LEU A 67 -0.55 -4.02 12.52
C LEU A 67 -1.31 -5.29 12.90
N GLY A 68 -2.27 -5.70 12.06
CA GLY A 68 -3.19 -6.80 12.36
C GLY A 68 -2.89 -8.13 11.64
N ASP A 69 -1.89 -8.17 10.76
CA ASP A 69 -1.49 -9.36 9.99
C ASP A 69 -2.63 -9.94 9.10
N GLN A 70 -3.57 -9.09 8.69
CA GLN A 70 -4.73 -9.44 7.86
C GLN A 70 -4.77 -8.59 6.59
N PRO A 71 -4.46 -9.16 5.41
CA PRO A 71 -4.53 -8.45 4.15
C PRO A 71 -5.93 -7.94 3.81
N VAL A 72 -6.00 -6.75 3.20
CA VAL A 72 -7.27 -6.14 2.77
C VAL A 72 -7.70 -6.77 1.44
N GLU A 73 -8.47 -7.87 1.50
CA GLU A 73 -8.79 -8.73 0.34
C GLU A 73 -9.36 -7.97 -0.86
N ARG A 74 -10.20 -6.95 -0.63
CA ARG A 74 -10.84 -6.15 -1.68
C ARG A 74 -9.83 -5.34 -2.53
N LEU A 75 -8.65 -5.08 -1.99
CA LEU A 75 -7.59 -4.29 -2.64
C LEU A 75 -6.50 -5.19 -3.24
N LEU A 76 -6.53 -6.50 -2.98
CA LEU A 76 -5.50 -7.40 -3.49
C LEU A 76 -5.48 -7.37 -5.01
N ALA A 77 -4.27 -7.28 -5.55
CA ALA A 77 -4.06 -7.43 -6.97
C ALA A 77 -4.56 -8.83 -7.42
N PRO A 78 -5.16 -8.93 -8.62
CA PRO A 78 -5.58 -10.22 -9.16
C PRO A 78 -4.42 -11.23 -9.24
N LYS A 79 -4.67 -12.50 -8.89
CA LYS A 79 -3.65 -13.57 -8.86
C LYS A 79 -3.00 -13.85 -10.22
N ASP A 80 -3.68 -13.50 -11.31
CA ASP A 80 -3.16 -13.55 -12.68
C ASP A 80 -2.10 -12.48 -12.96
N ILE A 81 -2.04 -11.44 -12.14
CA ILE A 81 -1.14 -10.29 -12.28
C ILE A 81 -0.02 -10.32 -11.24
N TRP A 82 -0.33 -10.76 -10.02
CA TRP A 82 0.60 -10.78 -8.90
C TRP A 82 0.37 -12.01 -8.02
N ASN A 83 1.45 -12.76 -7.75
CA ASN A 83 1.46 -13.97 -6.95
C ASN A 83 2.63 -13.94 -5.96
#